data_AF-A0A1B9IX01-F1
#
_entry.id   AF-A0A1B9IX01-F1
#
_cell.length_a   1.000
_cell.length_b   1.000
_cell.length_c   1.000
_cell.angle_alpha   90.00
_cell.angle_beta   90.00
_cell.angle_gamma   90.00
#
_symmetry.space_group_name_H-M   'P 1'
#
loop_
_entity.id
_entity.type
_entity.pdbx_description
1 polymer ?
#
loop_
_entity_poly.entity_id
_entity_poly.type
_entity_poly.pdbx_seq_one_letter_code
_entity_poly.pdbx_strand_id
1 'polypeptide(L)'
;MSTSETQAQTPLLNIIRSADHFPSFTTPYPTRHPLNDKRLLPLHLTLKDFQSRLPPIGLVPSDLLKDLKSEKGLQFFSILKKLEGKERELAKKAKDKKKNEVAKQQEQEEEQEKPQEEEEGVPEGEQVIESGGQDKEEKKKHKEDYKVIVLAIFFSDEVNKQGLKARTEVMSRVVAKWKDANKFPEAMKLWMNEPFPIYASTKSSMWQQSKEIQQEAKKPFGNVAFEIERAATPILGCTALGVHVTAYEGQGDEMKVWIPRRSANRIKSPLKYDSTVAGGIRSGHTPLQALLVECKEEAGWDEGLIKRYVRHAGMISLFQLTKWGGLAPGGYVFDLPLPSSDSDDYIKPQPNDEEVESFQLLSVPEVISALKRNEFKPTSAVVTIDFLIRHGFINPENEANYAEIVKRIHRRTGVAGPGY
;
A
#
# COMPACT_ATOMS: atom_id res chain seq x y z
N MET A 1 26.59 -43.60 -14.63
CA MET A 1 27.01 -42.34 -13.98
C MET A 1 26.11 -41.25 -14.50
N SER A 2 25.07 -40.91 -13.74
CA SER A 2 24.10 -39.87 -14.11
C SER A 2 24.70 -38.52 -13.75
N THR A 3 24.87 -37.66 -14.74
CA THR A 3 25.30 -36.27 -14.58
C THR A 3 24.22 -35.51 -13.82
N SER A 4 24.47 -35.18 -12.55
CA SER A 4 23.62 -34.26 -11.81
C SER A 4 23.76 -32.88 -12.43
N GLU A 5 22.71 -32.44 -13.12
CA GLU A 5 22.53 -31.02 -13.43
C GLU A 5 22.55 -30.27 -12.10
N THR A 6 23.64 -29.53 -11.87
CA THR A 6 23.74 -28.65 -10.72
C THR A 6 22.78 -27.50 -10.97
N GLN A 7 21.53 -27.63 -10.52
CA GLN A 7 20.55 -26.55 -10.57
C GLN A 7 21.19 -25.30 -9.98
N ALA A 8 21.23 -24.22 -10.78
CA ALA A 8 21.82 -22.96 -10.36
C ALA A 8 21.12 -22.46 -9.09
N GLN A 9 21.82 -22.52 -7.95
CA GLN A 9 21.28 -22.07 -6.67
C GLN A 9 21.22 -20.53 -6.65
N THR A 10 20.07 -19.99 -6.24
CA THR A 10 19.88 -18.54 -6.16
C THR A 10 20.59 -17.98 -4.91
N PRO A 11 21.47 -16.97 -5.03
CA PRO A 11 22.04 -16.29 -3.86
C PRO A 11 20.96 -15.68 -2.97
N LEU A 12 21.15 -15.67 -1.64
CA LEU A 12 20.15 -15.15 -0.70
C LEU A 12 19.79 -13.69 -0.98
N LEU A 13 20.76 -12.87 -1.36
CA LEU A 13 20.51 -11.48 -1.76
C LEU A 13 19.51 -11.36 -2.93
N ASN A 14 19.53 -12.29 -3.89
CA ASN A 14 18.58 -12.26 -5.00
C ASN A 14 17.16 -12.62 -4.55
N ILE A 15 17.02 -13.50 -3.56
CA ILE A 15 15.74 -13.79 -2.91
C ILE A 15 15.20 -12.53 -2.25
N ILE A 16 16.04 -11.84 -1.46
CA ILE A 16 15.67 -10.58 -0.80
C ILE A 16 15.27 -9.52 -1.83
N ARG A 17 16.04 -9.35 -2.92
CA ARG A 17 15.70 -8.41 -4.00
C ARG A 17 14.41 -8.76 -4.74
N SER A 18 14.02 -10.03 -4.79
CA SER A 18 12.74 -10.43 -5.39
C SER A 18 11.55 -10.03 -4.51
N ALA A 19 11.75 -9.98 -3.19
CA ALA A 19 10.73 -9.57 -2.22
C ALA A 19 10.70 -8.05 -2.03
N ASP A 20 11.88 -7.42 -1.87
CA ASP A 20 12.11 -5.98 -1.82
C ASP A 20 12.70 -5.49 -3.15
N HIS A 21 11.81 -5.29 -4.12
CA HIS A 21 12.18 -4.84 -5.46
C HIS A 21 11.98 -3.33 -5.67
N PHE A 22 11.89 -2.58 -4.56
CA PHE A 22 11.87 -1.12 -4.59
C PHE A 22 13.30 -0.56 -4.58
N PRO A 23 13.67 0.38 -5.47
CA PRO A 23 14.99 1.00 -5.46
C PRO A 23 15.31 1.73 -4.14
N SER A 24 16.58 1.88 -3.79
CA SER A 24 16.96 2.77 -2.68
C SER A 24 16.61 4.23 -3.01
N PHE A 25 16.28 5.02 -2.00
CA PHE A 25 15.95 6.44 -2.14
C PHE A 25 16.52 7.24 -0.96
N THR A 26 16.82 8.52 -1.18
CA THR A 26 17.44 9.42 -0.19
C THR A 26 16.47 10.44 0.40
N THR A 27 15.27 10.55 -0.17
CA THR A 27 14.21 11.40 0.34
C THR A 27 13.55 10.77 1.57
N PRO A 28 12.79 11.55 2.39
CA PRO A 28 12.13 11.00 3.58
C PRO A 28 11.19 9.81 3.29
N TYR A 29 10.64 9.75 2.08
CA TYR A 29 9.83 8.67 1.51
C TYR A 29 10.00 8.67 -0.02
N PRO A 30 9.64 7.60 -0.74
CA PRO A 30 9.71 7.57 -2.20
C PRO A 30 8.79 8.60 -2.87
N THR A 31 9.32 9.36 -3.82
CA THR A 31 8.57 10.42 -4.53
C THR A 31 8.12 10.01 -5.93
N ARG A 32 8.63 8.90 -6.45
CA ARG A 32 8.30 8.36 -7.77
C ARG A 32 8.13 6.86 -7.72
N HIS A 33 7.16 6.39 -8.49
CA HIS A 33 6.87 4.98 -8.62
C HIS A 33 7.88 4.32 -9.57
N PRO A 34 8.58 3.26 -9.16
CA PRO A 34 9.75 2.76 -9.91
C PRO A 34 9.41 2.06 -11.22
N LEU A 35 8.18 1.57 -11.42
CA LEU A 35 7.80 0.88 -12.67
C LEU A 35 7.26 1.82 -13.76
N ASN A 36 6.72 2.98 -13.39
CA ASN A 36 6.00 3.84 -14.33
C ASN A 36 6.35 5.33 -14.19
N ASP A 37 7.33 5.65 -13.34
CA ASP A 37 7.84 6.99 -13.03
C ASP A 37 6.79 8.00 -12.52
N LYS A 38 5.54 7.58 -12.28
CA LYS A 38 4.49 8.48 -11.79
C LYS A 38 4.87 9.03 -10.42
N ARG A 39 4.54 10.31 -10.20
CA ARG A 39 4.74 10.93 -8.88
C ARG A 39 3.90 10.22 -7.84
N LEU A 40 4.52 9.94 -6.69
CA LEU A 40 3.84 9.49 -5.48
C LEU A 40 3.53 10.72 -4.64
N LEU A 41 2.24 10.94 -4.36
CA LEU A 41 1.74 12.07 -3.59
C LEU A 41 1.52 11.63 -2.15
N PRO A 42 2.08 12.34 -1.17
CA PRO A 42 1.83 12.03 0.22
C PRO A 42 0.37 12.32 0.61
N LEU A 43 -0.27 11.33 1.23
CA LEU A 43 -1.54 11.47 1.94
C LEU A 43 -1.27 11.74 3.42
N HIS A 44 -1.87 12.79 3.99
CA HIS A 44 -1.76 13.16 5.40
C HIS A 44 -3.14 13.31 6.06
N LEU A 45 -3.19 13.38 7.40
CA LEU A 45 -4.45 13.71 8.08
C LEU A 45 -4.83 15.16 7.79
N THR A 46 -3.87 16.08 7.94
CA THR A 46 -4.07 17.52 7.79
C THR A 46 -3.02 18.17 6.89
N LEU A 47 -3.29 19.39 6.44
CA LEU A 47 -2.28 20.24 5.79
C LEU A 47 -1.08 20.52 6.70
N LYS A 48 -1.34 20.73 8.00
CA LYS A 48 -0.31 21.04 8.99
C LYS A 48 0.68 19.89 9.16
N ASP A 49 0.23 18.65 9.04
CA ASP A 49 1.09 17.46 9.08
C ASP A 49 2.07 17.42 7.90
N PHE A 50 1.58 17.74 6.69
CA PHE A 50 2.41 17.86 5.50
C PHE A 50 3.45 18.99 5.65
N GLN A 51 3.01 20.17 6.09
CA GLN A 51 3.88 21.33 6.30
C GLN A 51 4.95 21.08 7.39
N SER A 52 4.59 20.29 8.40
CA SER A 52 5.50 19.87 9.49
C SER A 52 6.39 18.69 9.10
N ARG A 53 6.32 18.21 7.84
CA ARG A 53 7.11 17.09 7.31
C ARG A 53 6.96 15.81 8.12
N LEU A 54 5.78 15.55 8.66
CA LEU A 54 5.49 14.26 9.29
C LEU A 54 5.52 13.14 8.25
N PRO A 55 5.72 11.87 8.64
CA PRO A 55 5.56 10.75 7.71
C PRO A 55 4.14 10.73 7.11
N PRO A 56 3.98 10.59 5.78
CA PRO A 56 2.68 10.39 5.16
C PRO A 56 2.03 9.08 5.59
N ILE A 57 0.71 9.05 5.56
CA ILE A 57 -0.14 7.89 5.86
C ILE A 57 -0.21 6.94 4.67
N GLY A 58 -0.04 7.47 3.46
CA GLY A 58 0.01 6.72 2.22
C GLY A 58 0.76 7.49 1.14
N LEU A 59 1.18 6.77 0.11
CA LEU A 59 1.89 7.29 -1.06
C LEU A 59 1.06 7.01 -2.31
N VAL A 60 0.24 7.99 -2.67
CA VAL A 60 -0.80 7.87 -3.70
C VAL A 60 -0.22 8.16 -5.09
N PRO A 61 -0.30 7.23 -6.06
CA PRO A 61 0.07 7.51 -7.44
C PRO A 61 -0.73 8.69 -8.03
N SER A 62 -0.03 9.61 -8.69
CA SER A 62 -0.62 10.88 -9.16
C SER A 62 -1.74 10.74 -10.20
N ASP A 63 -1.87 9.60 -10.86
CA ASP A 63 -2.96 9.28 -11.78
C ASP A 63 -4.29 9.00 -11.07
N LEU A 64 -4.27 8.73 -9.75
CA LEU A 64 -5.47 8.60 -8.93
C LEU A 64 -6.07 9.96 -8.54
N LEU A 65 -5.37 11.07 -8.80
CA LEU A 65 -5.85 12.40 -8.46
C LEU A 65 -7.20 12.73 -9.06
N LYS A 66 -7.51 12.23 -10.26
CA LYS A 66 -8.82 12.51 -10.89
C LYS A 66 -9.96 11.96 -10.05
N ASP A 67 -9.81 10.73 -9.54
CA ASP A 67 -10.83 10.10 -8.70
C ASP A 67 -10.93 10.80 -7.35
N LEU A 68 -9.78 11.04 -6.71
CA LEU A 68 -9.74 11.63 -5.37
C LEU A 68 -10.26 13.07 -5.35
N LYS A 69 -10.03 13.86 -6.41
CA LYS A 69 -10.56 15.23 -6.52
C LYS A 69 -12.07 15.29 -6.57
N SER A 70 -12.72 14.21 -7.01
CA SER A 70 -14.19 14.12 -7.01
C SER A 70 -14.78 13.74 -5.66
N GLU A 71 -13.94 13.31 -4.70
CA GLU A 71 -14.40 12.84 -3.41
C GLU A 71 -14.57 13.99 -2.42
N LYS A 72 -15.79 14.10 -1.87
CA LYS A 72 -16.07 15.05 -0.78
C LYS A 72 -15.34 14.59 0.48
N GLY A 73 -14.64 15.53 1.13
CA GLY A 73 -13.90 15.27 2.36
C GLY A 73 -12.39 15.12 2.17
N LEU A 74 -11.89 15.15 0.92
CA LEU A 74 -10.47 15.26 0.61
C LEU A 74 -10.14 16.67 0.08
N GLN A 75 -8.97 17.17 0.46
CA GLN A 75 -8.41 18.45 0.06
C GLN A 75 -6.99 18.28 -0.48
N PHE A 76 -6.53 19.29 -1.23
CA PHE A 76 -5.31 19.21 -2.02
C PHE A 76 -4.48 20.48 -1.84
N PHE A 77 -3.23 20.33 -1.44
CA PHE A 77 -2.29 21.44 -1.43
C PHE A 77 -1.62 21.52 -2.80
N SER A 78 -1.72 22.67 -3.46
CA SER A 78 -1.19 22.87 -4.82
C SER A 78 -0.39 24.16 -4.93
N ILE A 79 0.60 24.15 -5.82
CA ILE A 79 1.36 25.34 -6.20
C ILE A 79 1.16 25.65 -7.69
N LEU A 80 1.36 26.91 -8.07
CA LEU A 80 1.42 27.34 -9.46
C LEU A 80 2.88 27.30 -9.92
N LYS A 81 3.19 26.42 -10.88
CA LYS A 81 4.49 26.41 -11.57
C LYS A 81 4.33 27.13 -12.91
N LYS A 82 5.18 28.12 -13.17
CA LYS A 82 5.27 28.78 -14.47
C LYS A 82 5.69 27.78 -15.56
N LEU A 83 5.00 27.78 -16.70
CA LEU A 83 5.34 26.92 -17.84
C LEU A 83 6.46 27.54 -18.66
N GLU A 84 7.45 26.73 -19.02
CA GLU A 84 8.65 27.16 -19.76
C GLU A 84 8.80 26.36 -21.06
N GLY A 85 9.33 27.02 -22.11
CA GLY A 85 9.71 26.39 -23.39
C GLY A 85 8.68 25.43 -24.00
N LYS A 86 9.09 24.17 -24.19
CA LYS A 86 8.29 23.09 -24.80
C LYS A 86 7.00 22.78 -24.02
N GLU A 87 6.97 22.94 -22.70
CA GLU A 87 5.75 22.67 -21.91
C GLU A 87 4.65 23.69 -22.22
N ARG A 88 5.04 24.95 -22.49
CA ARG A 88 4.12 26.00 -22.90
C ARG A 88 3.53 25.74 -24.29
N GLU A 89 4.35 25.26 -25.23
CA GLU A 89 3.88 24.89 -26.58
C GLU A 89 2.91 23.71 -26.55
N LEU A 90 3.21 22.66 -25.76
CA LEU A 90 2.31 21.52 -25.56
C LEU A 90 0.98 21.94 -24.91
N ALA A 91 1.03 22.83 -23.91
CA ALA A 91 -0.17 23.34 -23.26
C ALA A 91 -1.04 24.17 -24.21
N LYS A 92 -0.44 24.98 -25.10
CA LYS A 92 -1.15 25.71 -26.15
C LYS A 92 -1.82 24.74 -27.13
N LYS A 93 -1.07 23.77 -27.67
CA LYS A 93 -1.63 22.74 -28.58
C LYS A 93 -2.80 21.97 -27.96
N ALA A 94 -2.71 21.64 -26.67
CA ALA A 94 -3.80 20.95 -25.96
C ALA A 94 -5.03 21.85 -25.75
N LYS A 95 -4.84 23.15 -25.45
CA LYS A 95 -5.94 24.12 -25.37
C LYS A 95 -6.63 24.31 -26.73
N ASP A 96 -5.85 24.43 -27.79
CA ASP A 96 -6.37 24.60 -29.16
C ASP A 96 -7.15 23.37 -29.62
N LYS A 97 -6.64 22.16 -29.33
CA LYS A 97 -7.37 20.90 -29.60
C LYS A 97 -8.70 20.85 -28.85
N LYS A 98 -8.71 21.21 -27.57
CA LYS A 98 -9.93 21.20 -26.75
C LYS A 98 -10.94 22.25 -27.19
N LYS A 99 -10.47 23.42 -27.64
CA LYS A 99 -11.31 24.48 -28.22
C LYS A 99 -11.95 24.02 -29.53
N ASN A 100 -11.20 23.32 -30.38
CA ASN A 100 -11.71 22.76 -31.63
C ASN A 100 -12.70 21.60 -31.39
N GLU A 101 -12.50 20.77 -30.36
CA GLU A 101 -13.46 19.72 -29.98
C GLU A 101 -14.78 20.32 -29.47
N VAL A 102 -14.72 21.39 -28.67
CA VAL A 102 -15.92 22.10 -28.19
C VAL A 102 -16.65 22.81 -29.32
N ALA A 103 -15.92 23.47 -30.23
CA ALA A 103 -16.52 24.12 -31.41
C ALA A 103 -17.26 23.11 -32.29
N LYS A 104 -16.68 21.92 -32.52
CA LYS A 104 -17.33 20.84 -33.27
C LYS A 104 -18.57 20.27 -32.57
N GLN A 105 -18.59 20.24 -31.23
CA GLN A 105 -19.77 19.82 -30.48
C GLN A 105 -20.89 20.85 -30.57
N GLN A 106 -20.56 22.15 -30.56
CA GLN A 106 -21.53 23.23 -30.72
C GLN A 106 -22.10 23.30 -32.14
N GLU A 107 -21.27 23.09 -33.18
CA GLU A 107 -21.75 22.98 -34.57
C GLU A 107 -22.68 21.78 -34.78
N GLN A 108 -22.45 20.66 -34.07
CA GLN A 108 -23.32 19.48 -34.12
C GLN A 108 -24.64 19.65 -33.35
N GLU A 109 -24.66 20.51 -32.32
CA GLU A 109 -25.89 20.88 -31.61
C GLU A 109 -26.72 21.89 -32.41
N GLU A 110 -26.09 22.85 -33.10
CA GLU A 110 -26.79 23.80 -33.99
C GLU A 110 -27.34 23.15 -35.28
N GLU A 111 -26.73 22.08 -35.81
CA GLU A 111 -27.29 21.32 -36.94
C GLU A 111 -28.53 20.47 -36.57
N GLN A 112 -28.79 20.22 -35.28
CA GLN A 112 -29.96 19.47 -34.81
C GLN A 112 -31.17 20.36 -34.47
N GLU A 113 -30.99 21.68 -34.40
CA GLU A 113 -32.08 22.65 -34.23
C GLU A 113 -32.34 23.45 -35.53
N LYS A 114 -32.90 22.80 -36.55
CA LYS A 114 -33.60 23.51 -37.64
C LYS A 114 -35.11 23.43 -37.43
N PRO A 115 -35.85 24.56 -37.34
CA PRO A 115 -37.31 24.55 -37.22
C PRO A 115 -37.98 24.26 -38.57
N GLN A 116 -39.10 23.53 -38.53
CA GLN A 116 -40.07 23.43 -39.63
C GLN A 116 -40.90 24.72 -39.69
N GLU A 117 -41.07 25.27 -40.90
CA GLU A 117 -41.90 26.44 -41.22
C GLU A 117 -43.40 26.13 -41.09
N GLU A 118 -44.16 27.02 -40.45
CA GLU A 118 -45.56 27.31 -40.80
C GLU A 118 -45.77 28.83 -40.73
N GLU A 119 -46.40 29.37 -41.77
CA GLU A 119 -46.73 30.78 -42.00
C GLU A 119 -47.87 31.27 -41.08
N GLU A 120 -47.79 32.52 -40.60
CA GLU A 120 -48.76 33.59 -40.90
C GLU A 120 -48.51 34.87 -40.06
N GLY A 121 -48.61 36.04 -40.71
CA GLY A 121 -49.20 37.25 -40.09
C GLY A 121 -48.29 38.34 -39.51
N VAL A 122 -47.97 39.33 -40.34
CA VAL A 122 -47.39 40.67 -40.03
C VAL A 122 -48.53 41.61 -39.52
N PRO A 123 -48.32 42.60 -38.60
CA PRO A 123 -47.82 43.93 -38.99
C PRO A 123 -46.83 44.66 -38.05
N GLU A 124 -45.86 45.27 -38.71
CA GLU A 124 -45.18 46.59 -38.57
C GLU A 124 -45.12 47.36 -37.23
N GLY A 125 -43.90 47.85 -36.94
CA GLY A 125 -43.59 48.96 -36.03
C GLY A 125 -42.09 49.23 -35.94
N GLU A 126 -41.64 50.35 -36.52
CA GLU A 126 -40.26 50.85 -36.65
C GLU A 126 -39.53 51.13 -35.32
N GLN A 127 -38.20 50.93 -35.26
CA GLN A 127 -37.20 52.02 -35.27
C GLN A 127 -35.74 51.54 -35.12
N VAL A 128 -34.90 52.20 -35.93
CA VAL A 128 -33.45 52.08 -36.11
C VAL A 128 -32.69 52.86 -35.05
N ILE A 129 -31.56 52.33 -34.53
CA ILE A 129 -30.36 53.14 -34.19
C ILE A 129 -29.08 52.30 -34.44
N GLU A 130 -28.31 52.67 -35.46
CA GLU A 130 -26.88 52.38 -35.58
C GLU A 130 -26.04 53.50 -34.95
N SER A 131 -24.89 53.12 -34.38
CA SER A 131 -23.60 53.84 -34.29
C SER A 131 -22.93 53.50 -32.94
N GLY A 132 -21.63 53.31 -32.81
CA GLY A 132 -20.51 53.37 -33.74
C GLY A 132 -19.31 52.74 -33.04
N GLY A 133 -18.39 52.17 -33.82
CA GLY A 133 -17.10 51.75 -33.32
C GLY A 133 -16.17 52.93 -33.05
N GLN A 134 -15.31 52.81 -32.05
CA GLN A 134 -13.85 52.91 -32.22
C GLN A 134 -13.10 52.71 -30.89
N ASP A 135 -12.23 51.71 -30.93
CA ASP A 135 -10.86 51.66 -30.41
C ASP A 135 -10.55 52.22 -29.01
N LYS A 136 -10.33 51.30 -28.06
CA LYS A 136 -9.37 51.49 -26.96
C LYS A 136 -8.51 50.25 -26.75
N GLU A 137 -7.32 50.31 -27.33
CA GLU A 137 -6.05 49.72 -26.91
C GLU A 137 -6.11 48.48 -25.98
N GLU A 138 -5.96 47.31 -26.59
CA GLU A 138 -5.54 46.09 -25.90
C GLU A 138 -4.14 46.26 -25.31
N LYS A 139 -4.05 46.54 -24.01
CA LYS A 139 -2.86 46.16 -23.24
C LYS A 139 -2.78 44.63 -23.22
N LYS A 140 -2.01 44.05 -24.15
CA LYS A 140 -1.57 42.65 -24.11
C LYS A 140 -0.77 42.38 -22.82
N LYS A 141 -1.47 42.11 -21.72
CA LYS A 141 -0.89 41.41 -20.57
C LYS A 141 -0.46 40.05 -21.07
N HIS A 142 0.84 39.78 -21.11
CA HIS A 142 1.36 38.42 -21.22
C HIS A 142 0.76 37.60 -20.08
N LYS A 143 -0.32 36.85 -20.36
CA LYS A 143 -0.89 35.89 -19.43
C LYS A 143 0.11 34.73 -19.41
N GLU A 144 1.00 34.76 -18.43
CA GLU A 144 1.95 33.67 -18.21
C GLU A 144 1.14 32.39 -17.98
N ASP A 145 1.46 31.33 -18.73
CA ASP A 145 0.77 30.06 -18.59
C ASP A 145 1.33 29.36 -17.33
N TYR A 146 0.49 29.12 -16.33
CA TYR A 146 0.85 28.38 -15.11
C TYR A 146 0.22 26.98 -15.14
N LYS A 147 0.93 26.02 -14.55
CA LYS A 147 0.45 24.67 -14.27
C LYS A 147 0.23 24.50 -12.77
N VAL A 148 -0.96 24.05 -12.40
CA VAL A 148 -1.27 23.65 -11.03
C VAL A 148 -0.58 22.31 -10.75
N ILE A 149 0.26 22.26 -9.73
CA ILE A 149 0.93 21.03 -9.27
C ILE A 149 0.42 20.71 -7.87
N VAL A 150 -0.26 19.58 -7.74
CA VAL A 150 -0.64 19.02 -6.43
C VAL A 150 0.61 18.45 -5.76
N LEU A 151 0.84 18.85 -4.52
CA LEU A 151 1.96 18.42 -3.68
C LEU A 151 1.53 17.46 -2.57
N ALA A 152 0.31 17.57 -2.04
CA ALA A 152 -0.18 16.72 -0.97
C ALA A 152 -1.70 16.55 -1.02
N ILE A 153 -2.17 15.45 -0.44
CA ILE A 153 -3.59 15.11 -0.25
C ILE A 153 -3.83 15.03 1.27
N PHE A 154 -4.95 15.55 1.76
CA PHE A 154 -5.32 15.46 3.17
C PHE A 154 -6.83 15.48 3.36
N PHE A 155 -7.32 15.12 4.55
CA PHE A 155 -8.75 15.20 4.86
C PHE A 155 -9.15 16.64 5.18
N SER A 156 -10.36 17.03 4.79
CA SER A 156 -10.94 18.33 5.18
C SER A 156 -11.08 18.46 6.70
N ASP A 157 -11.05 19.68 7.21
CA ASP A 157 -11.18 19.96 8.65
C ASP A 157 -12.51 19.41 9.23
N GLU A 158 -13.60 19.45 8.47
CA GLU A 158 -14.90 18.93 8.89
C GLU A 158 -14.87 17.42 9.12
N VAL A 159 -14.28 16.67 8.19
CA VAL A 159 -14.08 15.22 8.29
C VAL A 159 -13.14 14.89 9.45
N ASN A 160 -12.06 15.65 9.58
CA ASN A 160 -11.09 15.46 10.65
C ASN A 160 -11.71 15.67 12.04
N LYS A 161 -12.56 16.68 12.20
CA LYS A 161 -13.31 16.96 13.44
C LYS A 161 -14.26 15.82 13.83
N GLN A 162 -14.81 15.10 12.84
CA GLN A 162 -15.67 13.94 13.07
C GLN A 162 -14.89 12.64 13.36
N GLY A 163 -13.55 12.67 13.26
CA GLY A 163 -12.69 11.60 13.74
C GLY A 163 -12.55 10.41 12.79
N LEU A 164 -12.18 9.26 13.37
CA LEU A 164 -11.81 8.04 12.64
C LEU A 164 -12.92 7.59 11.70
N LYS A 165 -14.16 7.51 12.19
CA LYS A 165 -15.30 6.99 11.43
C LYS A 165 -15.55 7.77 10.15
N ALA A 166 -15.53 9.10 10.21
CA ALA A 166 -15.74 9.95 9.04
C ALA A 166 -14.61 9.81 8.00
N ARG A 167 -13.36 9.68 8.44
CA ARG A 167 -12.23 9.41 7.53
C ARG A 167 -12.34 8.04 6.88
N THR A 168 -12.71 7.01 7.65
CA THR A 168 -13.00 5.66 7.15
C THR A 168 -14.11 5.72 6.09
N GLU A 169 -15.21 6.42 6.34
CA GLU A 169 -16.31 6.56 5.38
C GLU A 169 -15.86 7.23 4.07
N VAL A 170 -15.03 8.27 4.13
CA VAL A 170 -14.45 8.91 2.93
C VAL A 170 -13.65 7.89 2.11
N MET A 171 -12.74 7.16 2.74
CA MET A 171 -11.88 6.21 2.03
C MET A 171 -12.67 5.00 1.52
N SER A 172 -13.64 4.51 2.29
CA SER A 172 -14.54 3.43 1.87
C SER A 172 -15.37 3.81 0.64
N ARG A 173 -15.86 5.05 0.52
CA ARG A 173 -16.56 5.49 -0.69
C ARG A 173 -15.65 5.52 -1.92
N VAL A 174 -14.40 5.96 -1.77
CA VAL A 174 -13.41 5.93 -2.86
C VAL A 174 -13.18 4.49 -3.32
N VAL A 175 -12.93 3.59 -2.38
CA VAL A 175 -12.64 2.19 -2.67
C VAL A 175 -13.86 1.45 -3.26
N ALA A 176 -15.06 1.73 -2.76
CA ALA A 176 -16.30 1.18 -3.30
C ALA A 176 -16.50 1.59 -4.77
N LYS A 177 -16.33 2.89 -5.10
CA LYS A 177 -16.38 3.37 -6.49
C LYS A 177 -15.37 2.65 -7.39
N TRP A 178 -14.17 2.40 -6.88
CA TRP A 178 -13.15 1.65 -7.64
C TRP A 178 -13.53 0.18 -7.84
N LYS A 179 -14.16 -0.45 -6.86
CA LYS A 179 -14.68 -1.81 -6.96
C LYS A 179 -15.82 -1.89 -7.98
N ASP A 180 -16.81 -1.00 -7.87
CA ASP A 180 -17.99 -0.96 -8.75
C ASP A 180 -17.60 -0.67 -10.20
N ALA A 181 -16.64 0.23 -10.41
CA ALA A 181 -16.08 0.53 -11.72
C ALA A 181 -15.06 -0.51 -12.23
N ASN A 182 -14.80 -1.57 -11.46
CA ASN A 182 -13.78 -2.60 -11.72
C ASN A 182 -12.41 -2.00 -12.12
N LYS A 183 -11.99 -0.92 -11.44
CA LYS A 183 -10.81 -0.13 -11.83
C LYS A 183 -9.50 -0.88 -11.55
N PHE A 184 -9.47 -1.71 -10.51
CA PHE A 184 -8.31 -2.49 -10.10
C PHE A 184 -8.65 -3.98 -9.98
N PRO A 185 -9.02 -4.66 -11.08
CA PRO A 185 -9.58 -6.00 -11.05
C PRO A 185 -8.69 -7.00 -10.28
N GLU A 186 -7.38 -6.89 -10.46
CA GLU A 186 -6.41 -7.78 -9.82
C GLU A 186 -6.22 -7.52 -8.32
N ALA A 187 -6.37 -6.27 -7.87
CA ALA A 187 -6.36 -5.96 -6.45
C ALA A 187 -7.68 -6.42 -5.79
N MET A 188 -8.80 -6.20 -6.47
CA MET A 188 -10.14 -6.51 -5.96
C MET A 188 -10.41 -8.02 -5.83
N LYS A 189 -9.63 -8.89 -6.49
CA LYS A 189 -9.62 -10.34 -6.21
C LYS A 189 -9.22 -10.68 -4.77
N LEU A 190 -8.55 -9.77 -4.06
CA LEU A 190 -8.11 -9.92 -2.68
C LEU A 190 -9.07 -9.25 -1.69
N TRP A 191 -10.28 -8.91 -2.14
CA TRP A 191 -11.30 -8.30 -1.29
C TRP A 191 -11.84 -9.33 -0.30
N MET A 192 -11.68 -9.08 1.00
CA MET A 192 -12.05 -10.06 2.04
C MET A 192 -13.17 -9.56 2.96
N ASN A 193 -13.68 -8.34 2.75
CA ASN A 193 -14.52 -7.63 3.73
C ASN A 193 -13.80 -7.48 5.09
N GLU A 194 -12.49 -7.27 5.02
CA GLU A 194 -11.62 -7.21 6.18
C GLU A 194 -10.94 -5.83 6.21
N PRO A 195 -11.40 -4.92 7.09
CA PRO A 195 -10.79 -3.60 7.24
C PRO A 195 -9.43 -3.73 7.94
N PHE A 196 -8.45 -3.00 7.42
CA PHE A 196 -7.12 -2.85 7.99
C PHE A 196 -6.96 -1.47 8.61
N PRO A 197 -6.29 -1.36 9.78
CA PRO A 197 -6.03 -0.08 10.41
C PRO A 197 -4.88 0.62 9.69
N ILE A 198 -5.10 1.87 9.31
CA ILE A 198 -4.07 2.74 8.74
C ILE A 198 -3.69 3.78 9.78
N TYR A 199 -2.39 3.98 9.98
CA TYR A 199 -1.87 4.79 11.09
C TYR A 199 -1.33 6.15 10.62
N ALA A 200 -1.48 7.18 11.45
CA ALA A 200 -0.81 8.47 11.27
C ALA A 200 0.25 8.69 12.35
N SER A 201 1.21 9.58 12.10
CA SER A 201 2.18 9.98 13.13
C SER A 201 1.46 10.47 14.39
N THR A 202 1.90 10.03 15.58
CA THR A 202 1.37 10.50 16.88
C THR A 202 1.60 12.00 17.10
N LYS A 203 2.47 12.63 16.31
CA LYS A 203 2.71 14.07 16.29
C LYS A 203 1.73 14.85 15.41
N SER A 204 0.81 14.18 14.72
CA SER A 204 -0.23 14.86 13.94
C SER A 204 -0.96 15.88 14.79
N SER A 205 -1.30 17.03 14.20
CA SER A 205 -2.08 18.06 14.88
C SER A 205 -3.44 17.56 15.35
N MET A 206 -3.98 16.51 14.72
CA MET A 206 -5.24 15.89 15.14
C MET A 206 -5.16 15.26 16.52
N TRP A 207 -3.97 14.82 16.93
CA TRP A 207 -3.77 14.21 18.23
C TRP A 207 -3.39 15.21 19.32
N GLN A 208 -3.16 16.47 18.96
CA GLN A 208 -2.73 17.52 19.88
C GLN A 208 -3.91 18.40 20.36
N GLN A 209 -5.15 17.96 20.15
CA GLN A 209 -6.35 18.73 20.49
C GLN A 209 -6.61 18.77 22.00
N SER A 210 -6.31 17.69 22.72
CA SER A 210 -6.38 17.60 24.18
C SER A 210 -5.32 16.64 24.71
N LYS A 211 -5.06 16.67 26.03
CA LYS A 211 -4.11 15.75 26.66
C LYS A 211 -4.57 14.29 26.56
N GLU A 212 -5.88 14.06 26.65
CA GLU A 212 -6.51 12.75 26.60
C GLU A 212 -6.33 12.12 25.20
N ILE A 213 -6.63 12.87 24.14
CA ILE A 213 -6.43 12.42 22.75
C ILE A 213 -4.95 12.14 22.49
N GLN A 214 -4.06 13.02 22.99
CA GLN A 214 -2.62 12.85 22.84
C GLN A 214 -2.12 11.58 23.53
N GLN A 215 -2.61 11.28 24.74
CA GLN A 215 -2.25 10.08 25.48
C GLN A 215 -2.77 8.82 24.79
N GLU A 216 -4.01 8.85 24.27
CA GLU A 216 -4.58 7.72 23.53
C GLU A 216 -3.77 7.42 22.27
N ALA A 217 -3.45 8.44 21.46
CA ALA A 217 -2.65 8.26 20.26
C ALA A 217 -1.23 7.72 20.55
N LYS A 218 -0.68 7.99 21.74
CA LYS A 218 0.64 7.49 22.16
C LYS A 218 0.62 6.05 22.67
N LYS A 219 -0.56 5.48 22.97
CA LYS A 219 -0.64 4.04 23.30
C LYS A 219 -0.22 3.22 22.08
N PRO A 220 0.37 2.02 22.28
CA PRO A 220 0.60 1.09 21.18
C PRO A 220 -0.69 0.90 20.37
N PHE A 221 -0.58 1.08 19.05
CA PHE A 221 -1.70 0.98 18.11
C PHE A 221 -2.84 2.01 18.29
N GLY A 222 -2.67 3.04 19.14
CA GLY A 222 -3.69 4.07 19.40
C GLY A 222 -3.78 5.16 18.33
N ASN A 223 -2.84 5.22 17.39
CA ASN A 223 -2.71 6.26 16.37
C ASN A 223 -3.39 5.93 15.03
N VAL A 224 -4.51 5.20 15.07
CA VAL A 224 -5.28 4.85 13.87
C VAL A 224 -5.89 6.10 13.23
N ALA A 225 -5.49 6.37 11.99
CA ALA A 225 -6.01 7.44 11.16
C ALA A 225 -7.40 7.09 10.63
N PHE A 226 -7.51 5.97 9.92
CA PHE A 226 -8.75 5.45 9.33
C PHE A 226 -8.59 3.95 9.08
N GLU A 227 -9.68 3.31 8.68
CA GLU A 227 -9.72 1.91 8.31
C GLU A 227 -10.07 1.77 6.83
N ILE A 228 -9.54 0.75 6.18
CA ILE A 228 -9.76 0.54 4.76
C ILE A 228 -9.68 -0.95 4.41
N GLU A 229 -10.46 -1.38 3.42
CA GLU A 229 -10.36 -2.75 2.90
C GLU A 229 -8.90 -3.08 2.50
N ARG A 230 -8.44 -4.25 2.95
CA ARG A 230 -7.07 -4.75 2.74
C ARG A 230 -6.60 -4.63 1.29
N ALA A 231 -7.46 -4.98 0.34
CA ALA A 231 -7.18 -4.92 -1.09
C ALA A 231 -6.78 -3.53 -1.60
N ALA A 232 -7.24 -2.46 -0.95
CA ALA A 232 -6.97 -1.08 -1.33
C ALA A 232 -5.67 -0.53 -0.75
N THR A 233 -5.14 -1.15 0.31
CA THR A 233 -3.92 -0.66 0.98
C THR A 233 -2.72 -0.50 0.05
N PRO A 234 -2.42 -1.43 -0.90
CA PRO A 234 -1.28 -1.25 -1.77
C PRO A 234 -1.55 -0.12 -2.77
N ILE A 235 -2.79 0.04 -3.27
CA ILE A 235 -3.16 1.06 -4.27
C ILE A 235 -2.84 2.48 -3.75
N LEU A 236 -3.08 2.72 -2.46
CA LEU A 236 -2.84 4.00 -1.80
C LEU A 236 -1.44 4.12 -1.19
N GLY A 237 -0.63 3.07 -1.29
CA GLY A 237 0.70 3.01 -0.68
C GLY A 237 0.66 3.15 0.84
N CYS A 238 -0.38 2.64 1.49
CA CYS A 238 -0.55 2.67 2.93
C CYS A 238 0.16 1.49 3.61
N THR A 239 0.51 1.66 4.88
CA THR A 239 1.08 0.59 5.69
C THR A 239 0.02 -0.43 6.10
N ALA A 240 0.12 -1.64 5.53
CA ALA A 240 -0.70 -2.79 5.90
C ALA A 240 0.20 -3.88 6.49
N LEU A 241 0.03 -4.13 7.78
CA LEU A 241 0.89 -5.04 8.54
C LEU A 241 0.27 -6.43 8.65
N GLY A 242 1.14 -7.42 8.65
CA GLY A 242 0.81 -8.80 8.97
C GLY A 242 1.59 -9.31 10.18
N VAL A 243 1.31 -10.56 10.54
CA VAL A 243 2.09 -11.34 11.51
C VAL A 243 2.65 -12.57 10.83
N HIS A 244 3.82 -12.99 11.27
CA HIS A 244 4.46 -14.22 10.86
C HIS A 244 5.03 -14.91 12.07
N VAL A 245 4.82 -16.21 12.22
CA VAL A 245 5.51 -17.03 13.22
C VAL A 245 6.33 -18.11 12.54
N THR A 246 7.54 -18.33 13.08
CA THR A 246 8.39 -19.46 12.73
C THR A 246 8.41 -20.41 13.91
N ALA A 247 7.76 -21.56 13.78
CA ALA A 247 7.76 -22.59 14.80
C ALA A 247 8.87 -23.61 14.54
N TYR A 248 9.55 -24.02 15.60
CA TYR A 248 10.71 -24.90 15.50
C TYR A 248 10.84 -25.81 16.71
N GLU A 249 11.55 -26.91 16.52
CA GLU A 249 11.90 -27.89 17.53
C GLU A 249 13.44 -27.99 17.61
N GLY A 250 13.95 -28.35 18.79
CA GLY A 250 15.39 -28.47 19.01
C GLY A 250 16.13 -27.13 19.12
N GLN A 251 17.47 -27.22 19.22
CA GLN A 251 18.38 -26.08 19.33
C GLN A 251 19.69 -26.38 18.60
N GLY A 252 20.40 -25.32 18.19
CA GLY A 252 21.67 -25.46 17.48
C GLY A 252 21.54 -26.32 16.22
N ASP A 253 22.47 -27.24 16.02
CA ASP A 253 22.52 -28.10 14.82
C ASP A 253 21.34 -29.07 14.69
N GLU A 254 20.67 -29.39 15.81
CA GLU A 254 19.48 -30.26 15.82
C GLU A 254 18.17 -29.50 15.55
N MET A 255 18.25 -28.19 15.30
CA MET A 255 17.07 -27.37 15.04
C MET A 255 16.36 -27.79 13.75
N LYS A 256 15.04 -27.94 13.85
CA LYS A 256 14.15 -28.17 12.71
C LYS A 256 12.99 -27.19 12.75
N VAL A 257 12.54 -26.75 11.57
CA VAL A 257 11.52 -25.73 11.39
C VAL A 257 10.28 -26.33 10.75
N TRP A 258 9.11 -26.01 11.28
CA TRP A 258 7.82 -26.38 10.67
C TRP A 258 7.52 -25.46 9.49
N ILE A 259 7.58 -26.02 8.28
CA ILE A 259 7.36 -25.33 7.01
C ILE A 259 6.05 -25.81 6.38
N PRO A 260 5.04 -24.93 6.24
CA PRO A 260 3.81 -25.25 5.55
C PRO A 260 3.98 -25.10 4.05
N ARG A 261 3.21 -25.90 3.32
CA ARG A 261 2.99 -25.71 1.89
C ARG A 261 1.62 -25.09 1.67
N ARG A 262 1.60 -23.96 0.95
CA ARG A 262 0.38 -23.22 0.62
C ARG A 262 -0.52 -24.05 -0.30
N SER A 263 -1.83 -24.00 -0.07
CA SER A 263 -2.82 -24.63 -0.92
C SER A 263 -2.70 -24.20 -2.40
N ALA A 264 -3.03 -25.13 -3.30
CA ALA A 264 -3.06 -24.88 -4.75
C ALA A 264 -4.06 -23.78 -5.14
N ASN A 265 -5.10 -23.58 -4.31
CA ASN A 265 -6.17 -22.61 -4.57
C ASN A 265 -5.80 -21.17 -4.17
N ARG A 266 -4.62 -20.95 -3.58
CA ARG A 266 -4.19 -19.60 -3.17
C ARG A 266 -3.94 -18.71 -4.38
N ILE A 267 -4.61 -17.55 -4.41
CA ILE A 267 -4.45 -16.52 -5.45
C ILE A 267 -2.98 -16.08 -5.57
N LYS A 268 -2.26 -15.98 -4.44
CA LYS A 268 -0.84 -15.60 -4.39
C LYS A 268 0.04 -16.79 -4.01
N SER A 269 1.06 -17.03 -4.83
CA SER A 269 2.11 -18.04 -4.59
C SER A 269 1.53 -19.41 -4.19
N PRO A 270 0.65 -20.01 -5.02
CA PRO A 270 0.13 -21.36 -4.74
C PRO A 270 1.28 -22.37 -4.67
N LEU A 271 1.15 -23.39 -3.84
CA LEU A 271 2.12 -24.49 -3.66
C LEU A 271 3.50 -24.06 -3.12
N LYS A 272 3.77 -22.77 -2.92
CA LYS A 272 5.02 -22.31 -2.32
C LYS A 272 5.03 -22.58 -0.81
N TYR A 273 6.23 -22.65 -0.23
CA TYR A 273 6.41 -22.63 1.22
C TYR A 273 6.10 -21.25 1.80
N ASP A 274 5.59 -21.21 3.03
CA ASP A 274 5.28 -19.99 3.78
C ASP A 274 6.01 -19.97 5.15
N SER A 275 5.82 -18.91 5.93
CA SER A 275 6.12 -18.95 7.37
C SER A 275 5.18 -19.96 8.04
N THR A 276 5.53 -20.50 9.21
CA THR A 276 4.73 -21.56 9.85
C THR A 276 3.25 -21.21 9.96
N VAL A 277 2.96 -20.00 10.41
CA VAL A 277 1.64 -19.38 10.28
C VAL A 277 1.85 -17.91 9.88
N ALA A 278 1.01 -17.37 9.00
CA ALA A 278 1.13 -15.98 8.56
C ALA A 278 -0.19 -15.32 8.18
N GLY A 279 -0.44 -14.16 8.78
CA GLY A 279 -1.75 -13.53 8.78
C GLY A 279 -1.77 -12.03 8.59
N GLY A 280 -2.96 -11.49 8.33
CA GLY A 280 -3.21 -10.05 8.27
C GLY A 280 -3.55 -9.47 9.64
N ILE A 281 -3.15 -8.23 9.93
CA ILE A 281 -3.62 -7.53 11.14
C ILE A 281 -4.84 -6.69 10.77
N ARG A 282 -6.03 -7.27 10.95
CA ARG A 282 -7.29 -6.54 10.78
C ARG A 282 -7.53 -5.51 11.88
N SER A 283 -8.41 -4.56 11.59
CA SER A 283 -8.80 -3.52 12.53
C SER A 283 -9.29 -4.10 13.86
N GLY A 284 -8.91 -3.44 14.96
CA GLY A 284 -9.26 -3.84 16.32
C GLY A 284 -8.39 -4.96 16.90
N HIS A 285 -7.48 -5.56 16.12
CA HIS A 285 -6.52 -6.54 16.65
C HIS A 285 -5.14 -5.92 16.87
N THR A 286 -4.51 -6.29 18.00
CA THR A 286 -3.06 -6.21 18.18
C THR A 286 -2.37 -7.33 17.40
N PRO A 287 -1.04 -7.25 17.16
CA PRO A 287 -0.31 -8.32 16.51
C PRO A 287 -0.47 -9.69 17.20
N LEU A 288 -0.44 -9.74 18.53
CA LEU A 288 -0.62 -11.00 19.25
C LEU A 288 -2.05 -11.55 19.08
N GLN A 289 -3.07 -10.70 19.08
CA GLN A 289 -4.45 -11.15 18.83
C GLN A 289 -4.64 -11.69 17.41
N ALA A 290 -4.06 -11.01 16.41
CA ALA A 290 -4.06 -11.53 15.03
C ALA A 290 -3.35 -12.89 14.96
N LEU A 291 -2.18 -13.02 15.59
CA LEU A 291 -1.44 -14.28 15.62
C LEU A 291 -2.24 -15.43 16.24
N LEU A 292 -2.98 -15.18 17.32
CA LEU A 292 -3.78 -16.22 17.98
C LEU A 292 -4.88 -16.77 17.07
N VAL A 293 -5.56 -15.90 16.31
CA VAL A 293 -6.59 -16.29 15.34
C VAL A 293 -5.96 -17.13 14.23
N GLU A 294 -4.90 -16.62 13.62
CA GLU A 294 -4.23 -17.23 12.47
C GLU A 294 -3.59 -18.59 12.85
N CYS A 295 -3.02 -18.70 14.06
CA CYS A 295 -2.47 -19.98 14.54
C CYS A 295 -3.55 -21.05 14.74
N LYS A 296 -4.76 -20.64 15.13
CA LYS A 296 -5.88 -21.55 15.23
C LYS A 296 -6.39 -21.96 13.85
N GLU A 297 -6.53 -21.00 12.93
CA GLU A 297 -7.05 -21.22 11.58
C GLU A 297 -6.09 -22.06 10.72
N GLU A 298 -4.81 -21.72 10.65
CA GLU A 298 -3.87 -22.36 9.71
C GLU A 298 -3.21 -23.64 10.28
N ALA A 299 -2.98 -23.72 11.60
CA ALA A 299 -2.20 -24.80 12.23
C ALA A 299 -2.96 -25.60 13.30
N GLY A 300 -4.21 -25.22 13.60
CA GLY A 300 -5.05 -25.87 14.62
C GLY A 300 -4.62 -25.61 16.07
N TRP A 301 -3.63 -24.75 16.29
CA TRP A 301 -3.08 -24.48 17.62
C TRP A 301 -3.99 -23.61 18.48
N ASP A 302 -4.23 -24.05 19.71
CA ASP A 302 -5.00 -23.27 20.67
C ASP A 302 -4.19 -22.15 21.31
N GLU A 303 -4.91 -21.11 21.77
CA GLU A 303 -4.29 -19.93 22.38
C GLU A 303 -3.36 -20.25 23.56
N GLY A 304 -3.65 -21.32 24.31
CA GLY A 304 -2.86 -21.73 25.47
C GLY A 304 -1.42 -22.08 25.13
N LEU A 305 -1.21 -22.82 24.03
CA LEU A 305 0.11 -23.17 23.51
C LEU A 305 0.86 -21.91 23.05
N ILE A 306 0.18 -21.08 22.25
CA ILE A 306 0.78 -19.86 21.69
C ILE A 306 1.19 -18.89 22.80
N LYS A 307 0.29 -18.57 23.74
CA LYS A 307 0.58 -17.64 24.85
C LYS A 307 1.74 -18.11 25.74
N ARG A 308 1.95 -19.42 25.87
CA ARG A 308 3.00 -20.00 26.72
C ARG A 308 4.38 -19.90 26.06
N TYR A 309 4.45 -20.28 24.79
CA TYR A 309 5.73 -20.52 24.11
C TYR A 309 6.15 -19.41 23.16
N VAL A 310 5.21 -18.64 22.59
CA VAL A 310 5.55 -17.63 21.58
C VAL A 310 6.43 -16.52 22.15
N ARG A 311 7.35 -16.03 21.33
CA ARG A 311 8.24 -14.92 21.63
C ARG A 311 8.16 -13.89 20.51
N HIS A 312 8.06 -12.62 20.87
CA HIS A 312 8.24 -11.53 19.92
C HIS A 312 9.69 -11.54 19.42
N ALA A 313 9.88 -11.58 18.09
CA ALA A 313 11.20 -11.66 17.47
C ALA A 313 11.58 -10.37 16.70
N GLY A 314 10.67 -9.41 16.58
CA GLY A 314 10.91 -8.11 15.97
C GLY A 314 9.91 -7.78 14.86
N MET A 315 10.38 -7.06 13.83
CA MET A 315 9.59 -6.69 12.66
C MET A 315 10.49 -6.61 11.43
N ILE A 316 9.98 -7.11 10.30
CA ILE A 316 10.58 -6.87 8.99
C ILE A 316 9.86 -5.71 8.30
N SER A 317 10.61 -4.94 7.52
CA SER A 317 10.09 -3.83 6.72
C SER A 317 10.72 -3.84 5.34
N LEU A 318 9.88 -3.97 4.32
CA LEU A 318 10.28 -4.08 2.92
C LEU A 318 9.31 -3.31 2.04
N PHE A 319 9.65 -3.09 0.78
CA PHE A 319 8.70 -2.63 -0.22
C PHE A 319 8.52 -3.69 -1.29
N GLN A 320 7.42 -4.44 -1.17
CA GLN A 320 6.95 -5.26 -2.27
C GLN A 320 6.13 -4.39 -3.22
N LEU A 321 6.55 -4.27 -4.49
CA LEU A 321 5.71 -3.62 -5.50
C LEU A 321 4.71 -4.65 -6.03
N THR A 322 3.43 -4.37 -5.90
CA THR A 322 2.45 -5.17 -6.65
C THR A 322 2.56 -4.85 -8.14
N LYS A 323 2.04 -5.72 -9.02
CA LYS A 323 1.98 -5.47 -10.47
C LYS A 323 1.20 -4.19 -10.85
N TRP A 324 0.37 -3.69 -9.95
CA TRP A 324 -0.37 -2.42 -10.08
C TRP A 324 0.26 -1.27 -9.28
N GLY A 325 1.48 -1.46 -8.78
CA GLY A 325 2.32 -0.42 -8.22
C GLY A 325 2.08 -0.09 -6.74
N GLY A 326 1.49 -1.02 -6.01
CA GLY A 326 1.20 -0.83 -4.61
C GLY A 326 2.36 -1.16 -3.69
N LEU A 327 2.46 -0.44 -2.57
CA LEU A 327 3.52 -0.58 -1.58
C LEU A 327 2.98 -1.34 -0.36
N ALA A 328 3.53 -2.51 -0.06
CA ALA A 328 3.17 -3.29 1.13
C ALA A 328 4.35 -3.32 2.12
N PRO A 329 4.25 -2.59 3.24
CA PRO A 329 5.35 -2.52 4.20
C PRO A 329 5.17 -3.51 5.35
N GLY A 330 5.95 -4.59 5.30
CA GLY A 330 6.42 -5.30 6.50
C GLY A 330 5.40 -6.11 7.31
N GLY A 331 5.87 -6.66 8.42
CA GLY A 331 5.09 -7.48 9.33
C GLY A 331 5.86 -7.79 10.62
N TYR A 332 5.11 -8.04 11.70
CA TYR A 332 5.68 -8.48 12.97
C TYR A 332 6.09 -9.94 12.87
N VAL A 333 7.27 -10.26 13.42
CA VAL A 333 7.81 -11.62 13.42
C VAL A 333 7.83 -12.17 14.83
N PHE A 334 7.48 -13.45 14.93
CA PHE A 334 7.42 -14.22 16.16
C PHE A 334 8.18 -15.52 15.99
N ASP A 335 8.76 -15.98 17.08
CA ASP A 335 9.39 -17.29 17.18
C ASP A 335 8.54 -18.15 18.13
N LEU A 336 8.30 -19.40 17.74
CA LEU A 336 7.55 -20.36 18.55
C LEU A 336 8.41 -21.62 18.77
N PRO A 337 9.28 -21.64 19.79
CA PRO A 337 9.94 -22.87 20.22
C PRO A 337 8.86 -23.82 20.75
N LEU A 338 8.57 -24.88 20.01
CA LEU A 338 7.65 -25.91 20.47
C LEU A 338 8.30 -26.69 21.61
N PRO A 339 7.50 -27.13 22.61
CA PRO A 339 8.01 -28.04 23.61
C PRO A 339 8.48 -29.35 22.96
N SER A 340 9.24 -30.16 23.70
CA SER A 340 9.65 -31.48 23.23
C SER A 340 8.44 -32.33 22.87
N SER A 341 8.58 -33.21 21.87
CA SER A 341 7.47 -34.01 21.32
C SER A 341 6.84 -35.01 22.31
N ASP A 342 7.51 -35.26 23.43
CA ASP A 342 7.04 -36.08 24.56
C ASP A 342 6.30 -35.27 25.64
N SER A 343 6.23 -33.94 25.51
CA SER A 343 5.49 -33.07 26.42
C SER A 343 3.98 -33.11 26.16
N ASP A 344 3.17 -33.11 27.22
CA ASP A 344 1.70 -32.97 27.13
C ASP A 344 1.25 -31.65 26.48
N ASP A 345 2.12 -30.62 26.50
CA ASP A 345 1.86 -29.33 25.86
C ASP A 345 2.15 -29.36 24.34
N TYR A 346 2.76 -30.43 23.81
CA TYR A 346 3.11 -30.52 22.40
C TYR A 346 1.90 -30.81 21.53
N ILE A 347 1.69 -29.96 20.53
CA ILE A 347 0.67 -30.15 19.51
C ILE A 347 1.36 -30.04 18.15
N LYS A 348 1.37 -31.14 17.40
CA LYS A 348 1.86 -31.14 16.02
C LYS A 348 0.96 -30.25 15.14
N PRO A 349 1.51 -29.33 14.32
CA PRO A 349 0.70 -28.49 13.45
C PRO A 349 0.00 -29.33 12.39
N GLN A 350 -1.25 -29.00 12.11
CA GLN A 350 -2.06 -29.64 11.07
C GLN A 350 -2.87 -28.58 10.33
N PRO A 351 -3.09 -28.72 9.01
CA PRO A 351 -3.98 -27.81 8.28
C PRO A 351 -5.36 -27.84 8.91
N ASN A 352 -5.87 -26.66 9.28
CA ASN A 352 -7.18 -26.52 9.91
C ASN A 352 -8.14 -25.62 9.09
N ASP A 353 -7.66 -25.13 7.95
CA ASP A 353 -8.44 -24.41 6.94
C ASP A 353 -8.03 -24.82 5.51
N GLU A 354 -8.54 -24.11 4.50
CA GLU A 354 -8.24 -24.38 3.08
C GLU A 354 -6.97 -23.65 2.58
N GLU A 355 -6.28 -22.88 3.45
CA GLU A 355 -5.13 -22.08 3.05
C GLU A 355 -3.82 -22.88 3.00
N VAL A 356 -3.73 -23.92 3.83
CA VAL A 356 -2.55 -24.79 3.97
C VAL A 356 -2.83 -26.20 3.44
N GLU A 357 -1.92 -26.74 2.63
CA GLU A 357 -2.02 -28.10 2.09
C GLU A 357 -1.41 -29.13 3.04
N SER A 358 -0.24 -28.82 3.61
CA SER A 358 0.49 -29.72 4.51
C SER A 358 1.56 -28.97 5.30
N PHE A 359 2.02 -29.60 6.38
CA PHE A 359 3.18 -29.16 7.16
C PHE A 359 4.31 -30.18 7.07
N GLN A 360 5.55 -29.69 6.97
CA GLN A 360 6.76 -30.50 6.98
C GLN A 360 7.73 -29.97 8.03
N LEU A 361 8.38 -30.87 8.77
CA LEU A 361 9.45 -30.51 9.70
C LEU A 361 10.78 -30.66 8.99
N LEU A 362 11.42 -29.54 8.65
CA LEU A 362 12.66 -29.51 7.86
C LEU A 362 13.85 -29.11 8.73
N SER A 363 14.99 -29.78 8.55
CA SER A 363 16.26 -29.32 9.12
C SER A 363 16.68 -27.97 8.54
N VAL A 364 17.51 -27.22 9.28
CA VAL A 364 18.03 -25.94 8.79
C VAL A 364 18.73 -26.05 7.42
N PRO A 365 19.57 -27.07 7.13
CA PRO A 365 20.14 -27.26 5.80
C PRO A 365 19.09 -27.47 4.68
N GLU A 366 17.99 -28.17 4.97
CA GLU A 366 16.89 -28.36 4.03
C GLU A 366 16.13 -27.04 3.77
N VAL A 367 15.90 -26.24 4.82
CA VAL A 367 15.29 -24.91 4.71
C VAL A 367 16.15 -23.98 3.84
N ILE A 368 17.47 -23.93 4.06
CA ILE A 368 18.40 -23.14 3.24
C ILE A 368 18.39 -23.62 1.79
N SER A 369 18.35 -24.93 1.56
CA SER A 369 18.29 -25.50 0.22
C SER A 369 16.98 -25.13 -0.49
N ALA A 370 15.85 -25.18 0.20
CA ALA A 370 14.54 -24.78 -0.31
C ALA A 370 14.47 -23.27 -0.63
N LEU A 371 15.08 -22.42 0.20
CA LEU A 371 15.25 -20.99 -0.10
C LEU A 371 16.02 -20.80 -1.41
N LYS A 372 17.16 -21.45 -1.57
CA LYS A 372 18.00 -21.36 -2.79
C LYS A 372 17.34 -21.91 -4.04
N ARG A 373 16.39 -22.85 -3.90
CA ARG A 373 15.51 -23.35 -4.97
C ARG A 373 14.28 -22.47 -5.23
N ASN A 374 14.15 -21.33 -4.54
CA ASN A 374 13.04 -20.38 -4.67
C ASN A 374 11.66 -21.02 -4.38
N GLU A 375 11.60 -21.97 -3.44
CA GLU A 375 10.37 -22.68 -3.08
C GLU A 375 9.46 -21.87 -2.15
N PHE A 376 10.00 -20.84 -1.50
CA PHE A 376 9.24 -19.96 -0.61
C PHE A 376 8.50 -18.84 -1.37
N LYS A 377 7.35 -18.46 -0.82
CA LYS A 377 6.68 -17.19 -1.12
C LYS A 377 7.64 -16.04 -0.74
N PRO A 378 7.75 -14.97 -1.56
CA PRO A 378 8.82 -13.97 -1.39
C PRO A 378 8.93 -13.35 0.00
N THR A 379 7.82 -12.89 0.60
CA THR A 379 7.83 -12.29 1.95
C THR A 379 8.21 -13.30 3.01
N SER A 380 7.78 -14.54 2.85
CA SER A 380 8.01 -15.62 3.79
C SER A 380 9.47 -16.08 3.75
N ALA A 381 10.07 -16.07 2.55
CA ALA A 381 11.50 -16.28 2.38
C ALA A 381 12.32 -15.24 3.17
N VAL A 382 11.88 -13.97 3.17
CA VAL A 382 12.52 -12.90 3.96
C VAL A 382 12.41 -13.18 5.45
N VAL A 383 11.23 -13.58 5.94
CA VAL A 383 11.03 -13.94 7.37
C VAL A 383 11.92 -15.13 7.76
N THR A 384 12.01 -16.16 6.92
CA THR A 384 12.85 -17.32 7.17
C THR A 384 14.34 -16.94 7.18
N ILE A 385 14.79 -16.06 6.29
CA ILE A 385 16.17 -15.55 6.30
C ILE A 385 16.43 -14.73 7.57
N ASP A 386 15.50 -13.86 7.99
CA ASP A 386 15.59 -13.13 9.25
C ASP A 386 15.72 -14.07 10.46
N PHE A 387 14.91 -15.12 10.52
CA PHE A 387 15.01 -16.17 11.54
C PHE A 387 16.39 -16.83 11.55
N LEU A 388 16.88 -17.28 10.40
CA LEU A 388 18.19 -17.91 10.29
C LEU A 388 19.35 -16.97 10.66
N ILE A 389 19.20 -15.66 10.40
CA ILE A 389 20.15 -14.64 10.84
C ILE A 389 20.15 -14.50 12.37
N ARG A 390 18.96 -14.36 12.98
CA ARG A 390 18.82 -14.18 14.44
C ARG A 390 19.30 -15.39 15.23
N HIS A 391 19.19 -16.59 14.65
CA HIS A 391 19.67 -17.84 15.24
C HIS A 391 21.11 -18.23 14.83
N GLY A 392 21.80 -17.38 14.06
CA GLY A 392 23.24 -17.52 13.79
C GLY A 392 23.62 -18.46 12.64
N PHE A 393 22.66 -19.10 11.97
CA PHE A 393 22.90 -19.96 10.80
C PHE A 393 23.32 -19.18 9.57
N ILE A 394 22.89 -17.93 9.44
CA ILE A 394 23.37 -16.98 8.44
C ILE A 394 24.09 -15.85 9.17
N ASN A 395 25.36 -15.62 8.86
CA ASN A 395 26.21 -14.67 9.55
C ASN A 395 27.24 -14.03 8.58
N PRO A 396 27.95 -12.96 8.98
CA PRO A 396 28.95 -12.30 8.13
C PRO A 396 30.06 -13.21 7.58
N GLU A 397 30.35 -14.32 8.26
CA GLU A 397 31.42 -15.26 7.98
C GLU A 397 31.02 -16.27 6.90
N ASN A 398 29.72 -16.50 6.70
CA ASN A 398 29.19 -17.47 5.73
C ASN A 398 28.29 -16.88 4.62
N GLU A 399 27.91 -15.60 4.69
CA GLU A 399 27.13 -14.92 3.64
C GLU A 399 27.79 -13.60 3.21
N ALA A 400 28.35 -13.60 1.99
CA ALA A 400 29.09 -12.46 1.45
C ALA A 400 28.26 -11.16 1.36
N ASN A 401 26.94 -11.25 1.24
CA ASN A 401 26.04 -10.10 1.14
C ASN A 401 25.30 -9.78 2.45
N TYR A 402 25.75 -10.32 3.58
CA TYR A 402 25.05 -10.24 4.86
C TYR A 402 24.58 -8.82 5.21
N ALA A 403 25.48 -7.83 5.15
CA ALA A 403 25.15 -6.46 5.51
C ALA A 403 24.08 -5.81 4.60
N GLU A 404 24.08 -6.14 3.30
CA GLU A 404 23.04 -5.66 2.36
C GLU A 404 21.70 -6.35 2.61
N ILE A 405 21.72 -7.66 2.91
CA ILE A 405 20.53 -8.44 3.29
C ILE A 405 19.89 -7.80 4.53
N VAL A 406 20.64 -7.61 5.62
CA VAL A 406 20.14 -7.03 6.87
C VAL A 406 19.55 -5.62 6.64
N LYS A 407 20.21 -4.78 5.83
CA LYS A 407 19.67 -3.44 5.49
C LYS A 407 18.34 -3.49 4.73
N ARG A 408 18.17 -4.47 3.85
CA ARG A 408 16.96 -4.61 3.02
C ARG A 408 15.77 -5.19 3.76
N ILE A 409 15.99 -6.04 4.77
CA ILE A 409 14.90 -6.59 5.58
C ILE A 409 14.39 -5.61 6.64
N HIS A 410 15.15 -4.53 6.92
CA HIS A 410 14.79 -3.46 7.86
C HIS A 410 14.75 -2.08 7.18
N ARG A 411 14.02 -1.95 6.06
CA ARG A 411 13.94 -0.69 5.32
C ARG A 411 13.16 0.37 6.07
N ARG A 412 13.74 1.57 6.10
CA ARG A 412 12.97 2.78 6.39
C ARG A 412 12.04 3.10 5.22
N THR A 413 10.75 2.91 5.42
CA THR A 413 9.73 3.14 4.38
C THR A 413 9.38 4.62 4.22
N GLY A 414 9.47 5.38 5.31
CA GLY A 414 9.04 6.78 5.32
C GLY A 414 7.53 6.98 5.39
N VAL A 415 6.74 5.90 5.47
CA VAL A 415 5.29 5.92 5.65
C VAL A 415 4.97 5.69 7.12
N ALA A 416 3.92 6.34 7.63
CA ALA A 416 3.47 6.18 9.00
C ALA A 416 3.03 4.73 9.28
N GLY A 417 3.23 4.31 10.53
CA GLY A 417 2.86 2.99 11.05
C GLY A 417 2.36 3.11 12.49
N PRO A 418 2.05 1.98 13.14
CA PRO A 418 1.61 1.96 14.53
C PRO A 418 2.73 2.45 15.46
N GLY A 419 2.35 3.23 16.47
CA GLY A 419 3.28 3.84 17.40
C GLY A 419 4.13 4.97 16.78
N TYR A 420 4.93 5.63 17.63
CA TYR A 420 5.87 6.66 17.22
C TYR A 420 7.00 6.81 18.23
#